data_AF-A0A3M1R406-F1
#
_entry.id   AF-A0A3M1R406-F1
#
_cell.length_a   1.000
_cell.length_b   1.000
_cell.length_c   1.000
_cell.angle_alpha   90.00
_cell.angle_beta   90.00
_cell.angle_gamma   90.00
#
_symmetry.space_group_name_H-M   'P 1'
#
loop_
_entity.id
_entity.type
_entity.pdbx_description
1 polymer ?
#
loop_
_entity_poly.entity_id
_entity_poly.type
_entity_poly.pdbx_seq_one_letter_code
_entity_poly.pdbx_strand_id
1 'polypeptide(L)'
;MYTRQKRLVATANQQGLFPAGQVVKLTGISRQTLHFWSATGFLQATQEAQGTGKWRLYSFKDIVALRTAKRLRDAGISLQGLRKVIATLQTVHNLEHPLAETYLVTDGYDVYQVVEGGETLLSLLRQPGQGAFSIVIDLSEVVRELHEAIEKAKIPAAS
;
A
#
# COMPACT_ATOMS: atom_id res chain seq x y z
N MET A 1 -7.14 8.81 -7.73
CA MET A 1 -6.89 7.86 -6.61
C MET A 1 -5.93 8.40 -5.53
N TYR A 2 -4.82 9.05 -5.91
CA TYR A 2 -3.77 9.55 -4.99
C TYR A 2 -4.27 10.50 -3.88
N THR A 3 -5.06 11.51 -4.23
CA THR A 3 -5.56 12.54 -3.29
C THR A 3 -6.46 11.96 -2.20
N ARG A 4 -7.24 10.91 -2.50
CA ARG A 4 -8.15 10.27 -1.54
C ARG A 4 -7.41 9.47 -0.48
N GLN A 5 -6.35 8.74 -0.85
CA GLN A 5 -5.53 7.97 0.10
C GLN A 5 -4.78 8.87 1.05
N LYS A 6 -4.07 9.90 0.56
CA LYS A 6 -3.32 10.84 1.40
C LYS A 6 -4.23 11.46 2.47
N ARG A 7 -5.45 11.87 2.08
CA ARG A 7 -6.45 12.41 3.02
C ARG A 7 -6.88 11.38 4.07
N LEU A 8 -7.18 10.14 3.66
CA LEU A 8 -7.59 9.08 4.60
C LEU A 8 -6.50 8.74 5.62
N VAL A 9 -5.24 8.60 5.18
CA VAL A 9 -4.11 8.33 6.08
C VAL A 9 -3.89 9.51 7.03
N ALA A 10 -3.97 10.75 6.53
CA ALA A 10 -3.83 11.95 7.36
C ALA A 10 -4.92 12.05 8.44
N THR A 11 -6.18 11.79 8.10
CA THR A 11 -7.29 11.82 9.07
C THR A 11 -7.19 10.69 10.10
N ALA A 12 -6.82 9.48 9.67
CA ALA A 12 -6.70 8.32 10.57
C ALA A 12 -5.50 8.43 11.52
N ASN A 13 -4.45 9.19 11.17
CA ASN A 13 -3.29 9.38 12.04
C ASN A 13 -3.59 10.15 13.34
N GLN A 14 -4.78 10.76 13.46
CA GLN A 14 -5.25 11.42 14.68
C GLN A 14 -5.86 10.44 15.71
N GLN A 15 -5.99 9.15 15.39
CA GLN A 15 -6.62 8.14 16.26
C GLN A 15 -5.75 7.66 17.43
N GLY A 16 -4.58 8.27 17.65
CA GLY A 16 -3.67 7.93 18.73
C GLY A 16 -2.73 6.78 18.39
N LEU A 17 -2.11 6.20 19.43
CA LEU A 17 -1.15 5.11 19.30
C LEU A 17 -1.73 3.78 19.75
N PHE A 18 -1.24 2.71 19.15
CA PHE A 18 -1.81 1.37 19.28
C PHE A 18 -0.80 0.40 19.94
N PRO A 19 -1.19 -0.35 20.99
CA PRO A 19 -0.33 -1.35 21.58
C PRO A 19 -0.19 -2.58 20.67
N ALA A 20 0.93 -3.30 20.80
CA ALA A 20 1.26 -4.46 19.96
C ALA A 20 0.12 -5.51 19.83
N GLY A 21 -0.66 -5.73 20.89
CA GLY A 21 -1.79 -6.66 20.86
C GLY A 21 -2.89 -6.25 19.87
N GLN A 22 -3.19 -4.94 19.79
CA GLN A 22 -4.15 -4.41 18.82
C GLN A 22 -3.57 -4.42 17.40
N VAL A 23 -2.28 -4.10 17.26
CA VAL A 23 -1.56 -4.16 15.98
C VAL A 23 -1.59 -5.55 15.36
N VAL A 24 -1.39 -6.62 16.14
CA VAL A 24 -1.51 -8.00 15.65
C VAL A 24 -2.90 -8.27 15.08
N LYS A 25 -3.97 -7.86 15.80
CA LYS A 25 -5.36 -8.05 15.35
C LYS A 25 -5.67 -7.26 14.08
N LEU A 26 -5.19 -6.02 13.99
CA LEU A 26 -5.41 -5.17 12.84
C LEU A 26 -4.60 -5.66 11.63
N THR A 27 -3.32 -5.94 11.79
CA THR A 27 -2.45 -6.27 10.65
C THR A 27 -2.59 -7.72 10.18
N GLY A 28 -3.01 -8.64 11.05
CA GLY A 28 -2.99 -10.08 10.78
C GLY A 28 -1.58 -10.68 10.81
N ILE A 29 -0.58 -9.93 11.27
CA ILE A 29 0.81 -10.41 11.44
C ILE A 29 0.92 -11.14 12.77
N SER A 30 1.66 -12.26 12.79
CA SER A 30 1.91 -12.98 14.05
C SER A 30 2.72 -12.13 15.04
N ARG A 31 2.52 -12.36 16.35
CA ARG A 31 3.28 -11.65 17.39
C ARG A 31 4.80 -11.87 17.24
N GLN A 32 5.21 -13.07 16.83
CA GLN A 32 6.62 -13.40 16.57
C GLN A 32 7.18 -12.61 15.39
N THR A 33 6.43 -12.51 14.29
CA THR A 33 6.83 -11.74 13.12
C THR A 33 6.94 -10.25 13.45
N LEU A 34 5.97 -9.70 14.18
CA LEU A 34 6.02 -8.30 14.63
C LEU A 34 7.26 -8.05 15.50
N HIS A 35 7.56 -8.95 16.43
CA HIS A 35 8.75 -8.86 17.26
C HIS A 35 10.04 -8.94 16.43
N PHE A 36 10.14 -9.93 15.53
CA PHE A 36 11.29 -10.12 14.66
C PHE A 36 11.54 -8.90 13.76
N TRP A 37 10.50 -8.33 13.16
CA TRP A 37 10.63 -7.13 12.33
C TRP A 37 11.08 -5.90 13.11
N SER A 38 10.59 -5.72 14.34
CA SER A 38 11.05 -4.64 15.23
C SER A 38 12.50 -4.87 15.68
N ALA A 39 12.84 -6.09 16.11
CA ALA A 39 14.17 -6.44 16.59
C ALA A 39 15.25 -6.34 15.49
N THR A 40 14.89 -6.61 14.23
CA THR A 40 15.79 -6.48 13.08
C THR A 40 15.75 -5.11 12.42
N GLY A 41 15.05 -4.13 13.02
CA GLY A 41 14.90 -2.78 12.49
C GLY A 41 14.23 -2.72 11.11
N PHE A 42 13.47 -3.74 10.71
CA PHE A 42 12.76 -3.73 9.44
C PHE A 42 11.57 -2.77 9.47
N LEU A 43 10.71 -2.92 10.47
CA LEU A 43 9.58 -2.03 10.76
C LEU A 43 9.48 -1.89 12.27
N GLN A 44 9.63 -0.66 12.75
CA GLN A 44 9.73 -0.34 14.18
C GLN A 44 8.49 0.41 14.67
N ALA A 45 8.28 0.39 15.98
CA ALA A 45 7.20 1.15 16.58
C ALA A 45 7.56 2.64 16.62
N THR A 46 6.58 3.51 16.42
CA THR A 46 6.74 4.96 16.59
C THR A 46 7.25 5.31 17.99
N GLN A 47 6.80 4.60 19.04
CA GLN A 47 7.40 4.70 20.37
C GLN A 47 7.87 3.31 20.83
N GLU A 48 9.18 3.19 21.01
CA GLU A 48 9.83 2.00 21.57
C GLU A 48 9.73 1.99 23.10
N ALA A 49 9.70 0.78 23.66
CA ALA A 49 9.72 0.59 25.11
C ALA A 49 11.11 0.93 25.67
N GLN A 50 11.24 2.09 26.32
CA GLN A 50 12.48 2.53 26.98
C GLN A 50 12.27 2.60 28.51
N GLY A 51 12.66 1.54 29.22
CA GLY A 51 12.56 1.41 30.69
C GLY A 51 11.41 0.52 31.19
N THR A 52 11.37 0.25 32.49
CA THR A 52 10.28 -0.49 33.15
C THR A 52 8.97 0.30 33.05
N GLY A 53 7.91 -0.35 32.53
CA GLY A 53 6.57 0.23 32.44
C GLY A 53 6.22 0.95 31.12
N LYS A 54 7.14 1.04 30.14
CA LYS A 54 6.82 1.57 28.81
C LYS A 54 6.44 0.46 27.83
N TRP A 55 5.35 0.68 27.11
CA TRP A 55 4.85 -0.25 26.09
C TRP A 55 5.31 0.20 24.70
N ARG A 56 5.52 -0.75 23.78
CA ARG A 56 5.65 -0.42 22.36
C ARG A 56 4.33 0.08 21.81
N LEU A 57 4.34 1.26 21.24
CA LEU A 57 3.16 1.94 20.71
C LEU A 57 3.39 2.32 19.25
N TYR A 58 2.44 1.92 18.41
CA TYR A 58 2.50 2.05 16.96
C TYR A 58 1.55 3.14 16.49
N SER A 59 1.98 3.96 15.52
CA SER A 59 1.08 4.90 14.86
C SER A 59 0.16 4.19 13.86
N PHE A 60 -0.84 4.91 13.33
CA PHE A 60 -1.63 4.38 12.22
C PHE A 60 -0.75 4.12 10.98
N LYS A 61 0.22 5.01 10.69
CA LYS A 61 1.18 4.80 9.60
C LYS A 61 1.98 3.51 9.77
N ASP A 62 2.41 3.18 10.99
CA ASP A 62 3.11 1.91 11.27
C ASP A 62 2.22 0.72 10.95
N ILE A 63 0.93 0.77 11.34
CA ILE A 63 -0.04 -0.29 11.08
C ILE A 63 -0.26 -0.47 9.58
N VAL A 64 -0.37 0.63 8.82
CA VAL A 64 -0.48 0.58 7.36
C VAL A 64 0.78 -0.06 6.78
N ALA A 65 1.98 0.41 7.15
CA ALA A 65 3.24 -0.13 6.65
C ALA A 65 3.40 -1.63 6.95
N LEU A 66 3.07 -2.05 8.17
CA LEU A 66 3.06 -3.45 8.59
C LEU A 66 2.11 -4.28 7.72
N ARG A 67 0.85 -3.84 7.56
CA ARG A 67 -0.15 -4.56 6.77
C ARG A 67 0.23 -4.61 5.28
N THR A 68 0.81 -3.55 4.74
CA THR A 68 1.34 -3.51 3.37
C THR A 68 2.49 -4.50 3.20
N ALA A 69 3.47 -4.49 4.12
CA ALA A 69 4.58 -5.45 4.11
C ALA A 69 4.08 -6.90 4.16
N LYS A 70 3.10 -7.19 5.02
CA LYS A 70 2.46 -8.51 5.06
C LYS A 70 1.85 -8.90 3.71
N ARG A 71 1.07 -8.02 3.09
CA ARG A 71 0.43 -8.32 1.78
C ARG A 71 1.45 -8.61 0.70
N LEU A 72 2.56 -7.87 0.66
CA LEU A 72 3.64 -8.13 -0.29
C LEU A 72 4.38 -9.45 0.01
N ARG A 73 4.58 -9.80 1.29
CA ARG A 73 5.12 -11.11 1.70
C ARG A 73 4.20 -12.25 1.27
N ASP A 74 2.90 -12.09 1.51
CA ASP A 74 1.87 -13.07 1.15
C ASP A 74 1.78 -13.23 -0.40
N ALA A 75 2.11 -12.19 -1.16
CA ALA A 75 2.22 -12.22 -2.62
C ALA A 75 3.55 -12.81 -3.15
N GLY A 76 4.48 -13.22 -2.27
CA GLY A 76 5.74 -13.88 -2.65
C GLY A 76 7.00 -13.02 -2.56
N ILE A 77 6.88 -11.71 -2.30
CA ILE A 77 8.05 -10.83 -2.19
C ILE A 77 8.89 -11.18 -0.97
N SER A 78 10.20 -11.38 -1.15
CA SER A 78 11.12 -11.72 -0.06
C SER A 78 11.29 -10.56 0.94
N LEU A 79 11.66 -10.85 2.20
CA LEU A 79 11.95 -9.77 3.18
C LEU A 79 13.12 -8.88 2.72
N GLN A 80 14.12 -9.48 2.07
CA GLN A 80 15.22 -8.73 1.46
C GLN A 80 14.72 -7.87 0.29
N GLY A 81 13.79 -8.38 -0.51
CA GLY A 81 13.12 -7.62 -1.56
C GLY A 81 12.39 -6.41 -1.00
N LEU A 82 11.64 -6.57 0.09
CA LEU A 82 10.98 -5.45 0.76
C LEU A 82 11.96 -4.41 1.27
N ARG A 83 13.11 -4.82 1.83
CA ARG A 83 14.16 -3.87 2.24
C ARG A 83 14.68 -3.05 1.06
N LYS A 84 14.87 -3.68 -0.12
CA LYS A 84 15.26 -2.98 -1.34
C LYS A 84 14.17 -1.99 -1.79
N VAL A 85 12.91 -2.41 -1.80
CA VAL A 85 11.76 -1.54 -2.16
C VAL A 85 11.69 -0.32 -1.25
N ILE A 86 11.79 -0.51 0.07
CA ILE A 86 11.80 0.57 1.06
C ILE A 86 12.96 1.53 0.78
N ALA A 87 14.17 0.99 0.56
CA ALA A 87 15.34 1.81 0.27
C ALA A 87 15.15 2.64 -1.01
N THR A 88 14.68 2.03 -2.10
CA THR A 88 14.38 2.75 -3.36
C THR A 88 13.37 3.88 -3.14
N LEU A 89 12.28 3.63 -2.42
CA LEU A 89 11.25 4.64 -2.15
C LEU A 89 11.76 5.78 -1.26
N GLN A 90 12.67 5.49 -0.32
CA GLN A 90 13.30 6.52 0.52
C GLN A 90 14.30 7.36 -0.26
N THR A 91 15.16 6.73 -1.06
CA THR A 91 16.26 7.43 -1.74
C THR A 91 15.82 8.16 -3.01
N VAL A 92 14.92 7.57 -3.80
CA VAL A 92 14.50 8.11 -5.10
C VAL A 92 13.30 9.04 -4.96
N HIS A 93 12.36 8.70 -4.06
CA HIS A 93 11.08 9.41 -3.93
C HIS A 93 10.94 10.17 -2.61
N ASN A 94 11.97 10.19 -1.77
CA ASN A 94 12.04 10.93 -0.51
C ASN A 94 10.83 10.70 0.42
N LEU A 95 10.31 9.45 0.44
CA LEU A 95 9.19 9.07 1.28
C LEU A 95 9.65 8.72 2.69
N GLU A 96 9.09 9.37 3.70
CA GLU A 96 9.39 9.09 5.11
C GLU A 96 8.78 7.75 5.56
N HIS A 97 7.58 7.42 5.06
CA HIS A 97 6.91 6.15 5.35
C HIS A 97 6.52 5.42 4.05
N PRO A 98 7.50 4.83 3.34
CA PRO A 98 7.33 4.26 2.00
C PRO A 98 6.12 3.35 1.81
N LEU A 99 5.89 2.43 2.75
CA LEU A 99 4.82 1.43 2.66
C LEU A 99 3.45 1.95 3.10
N ALA A 100 3.36 3.20 3.54
CA ALA A 100 2.11 3.84 3.99
C ALA A 100 1.67 5.01 3.10
N GLU A 101 2.52 5.52 2.21
CA GLU A 101 2.33 6.81 1.55
C GLU A 101 2.14 6.74 0.03
N THR A 102 2.22 5.55 -0.56
CA THR A 102 2.10 5.34 -2.01
C THR A 102 1.20 4.14 -2.34
N TYR A 103 0.87 3.97 -3.62
CA TYR A 103 0.23 2.77 -4.14
C TYR A 103 1.29 1.82 -4.70
N LEU A 104 1.21 0.57 -4.29
CA LEU A 104 2.12 -0.49 -4.72
C LEU A 104 1.33 -1.57 -5.47
N VAL A 105 1.88 -1.99 -6.60
CA VAL A 105 1.39 -3.12 -7.40
C VAL A 105 2.48 -4.20 -7.39
N THR A 106 2.09 -5.47 -7.41
CA THR A 106 3.03 -6.58 -7.50
C THR A 106 2.43 -7.73 -8.28
N ASP A 107 3.27 -8.42 -9.03
CA ASP A 107 2.99 -9.69 -9.70
C ASP A 107 3.64 -10.89 -8.94
N GLY A 108 4.20 -10.63 -7.75
CA GLY A 108 4.96 -11.59 -6.94
C GLY A 108 6.44 -11.73 -7.31
N TYR A 109 6.87 -11.17 -8.44
CA TYR A 109 8.27 -11.16 -8.89
C TYR A 109 8.93 -9.78 -8.76
N ASP A 110 8.17 -8.71 -8.96
CA ASP A 110 8.57 -7.31 -8.82
C ASP A 110 7.57 -6.53 -7.96
N VAL A 111 7.95 -5.31 -7.58
CA VAL A 111 7.06 -4.35 -6.91
C VAL A 111 7.13 -3.04 -7.68
N TYR A 112 5.97 -2.50 -8.01
CA TYR A 112 5.85 -1.27 -8.76
C TYR A 112 5.20 -0.17 -7.92
N GLN A 113 5.71 1.05 -8.04
CA GLN A 113 5.00 2.24 -7.59
C GLN A 113 4.08 2.74 -8.69
N VAL A 114 2.84 3.02 -8.36
CA VAL A 114 1.95 3.79 -9.24
C VAL A 114 2.33 5.26 -9.13
N VAL A 115 2.76 5.88 -10.23
CA VAL A 115 3.07 7.32 -10.28
C VAL A 115 1.89 8.13 -10.81
N GLU A 116 2.04 9.46 -10.79
CA GLU A 116 0.97 10.42 -10.99
C GLU A 116 0.19 10.17 -12.30
N GLY A 117 -1.14 10.30 -12.23
CA GLY A 117 -2.07 9.91 -13.29
C GLY A 117 -2.59 8.46 -13.19
N GLY A 118 -1.85 7.56 -12.53
CA GLY A 118 -2.26 6.15 -12.37
C GLY A 118 -1.91 5.24 -13.56
N GLU A 119 -1.33 5.81 -14.62
CA GLU A 119 -1.08 5.12 -15.88
C GLU A 119 0.34 4.52 -15.94
N THR A 120 1.28 5.09 -15.20
CA THR A 120 2.68 4.67 -15.20
C THR A 120 3.01 3.91 -13.92
N LEU A 121 3.65 2.75 -14.09
CA LEU A 121 4.18 1.91 -13.03
C LEU A 121 5.71 2.00 -13.06
N LEU A 122 6.34 2.38 -11.95
CA LEU A 122 7.80 2.36 -11.83
C LEU A 122 8.22 1.12 -11.05
N SER A 123 9.05 0.27 -11.64
CA SER A 123 9.63 -0.87 -10.92
C SER A 123 10.51 -0.37 -9.76
N LEU A 124 10.41 -1.03 -8.61
CA LEU A 124 11.12 -0.71 -7.37
C LEU A 124 12.10 -1.81 -6.95
N LEU A 125 11.93 -3.04 -7.46
CA LEU A 125 12.69 -4.20 -7.00
C LEU A 125 13.60 -4.79 -8.08
N ARG A 126 13.08 -5.19 -9.25
CA ARG A 126 13.88 -5.91 -10.26
C ARG A 126 14.71 -4.96 -11.12
N GLN A 127 14.09 -3.88 -11.59
CA GLN A 127 14.72 -2.86 -12.42
C GLN A 127 14.35 -1.47 -11.87
N PRO A 128 14.92 -1.06 -10.72
CA PRO A 128 14.50 0.15 -10.03
C PRO A 128 14.53 1.39 -10.93
N GLY A 129 13.42 2.12 -11.00
CA GLY A 129 13.26 3.33 -11.83
C GLY A 129 12.81 3.08 -13.27
N GLN A 130 12.76 1.82 -13.72
CA GLN A 130 12.25 1.50 -15.05
C GLN A 130 10.72 1.61 -15.08
N GLY A 131 10.20 2.40 -16.03
CA GLY A 131 8.77 2.56 -16.27
C GLY A 131 8.17 1.42 -17.07
N ALA A 132 6.99 0.98 -16.66
CA ALA A 132 6.07 0.15 -17.41
C ALA A 132 4.75 0.91 -17.55
N PHE A 133 4.16 0.89 -18.75
CA PHE A 133 2.84 1.47 -18.97
C PHE A 133 1.76 0.48 -18.55
N SER A 134 0.78 0.95 -17.79
CA SER A 134 -0.44 0.22 -17.48
C SER A 134 -1.63 0.91 -18.11
N ILE A 135 -2.45 0.14 -18.83
CA ILE A 135 -3.71 0.64 -19.36
C ILE A 135 -4.76 0.44 -18.26
N VAL A 136 -5.26 1.55 -17.71
CA VAL A 136 -6.39 1.53 -16.78
C VAL A 136 -7.66 1.77 -17.60
N ILE A 137 -8.54 0.78 -17.64
CA ILE A 137 -9.84 0.89 -18.30
C ILE A 137 -10.89 1.26 -17.25
N ASP A 138 -11.53 2.43 -17.38
CA ASP A 138 -12.66 2.81 -16.52
C ASP A 138 -13.93 2.09 -16.98
N LEU A 139 -14.31 1.03 -16.26
CA LEU A 139 -15.51 0.27 -16.55
C LEU A 139 -16.79 1.10 -16.40
N SER A 140 -16.78 2.20 -15.65
CA SER A 140 -17.95 3.06 -15.48
C SER A 140 -18.34 3.72 -16.80
N GLU A 141 -17.34 4.17 -17.55
CA GLU A 141 -17.53 4.75 -18.88
C GLU A 141 -18.00 3.69 -19.88
N VAL A 142 -17.32 2.55 -19.92
CA VAL A 142 -17.70 1.41 -20.79
C VAL A 142 -19.14 0.97 -20.53
N VAL A 143 -19.54 0.85 -19.26
CA VAL A 143 -20.91 0.46 -18.89
C VAL A 143 -21.93 1.53 -19.31
N ARG A 144 -21.62 2.82 -19.11
CA ARG A 144 -22.50 3.92 -19.53
C ARG A 144 -22.70 3.91 -21.05
N GLU A 145 -21.62 3.81 -21.81
CA GLU A 145 -21.65 3.76 -23.27
C GLU A 145 -22.48 2.58 -23.79
N LEU A 146 -22.27 1.39 -23.22
CA LEU A 146 -23.05 0.20 -23.56
C LEU A 146 -24.53 0.37 -23.22
N HIS A 147 -24.85 0.96 -22.07
CA HIS A 147 -26.24 1.20 -21.68
C HIS A 147 -26.94 2.15 -22.66
N GLU A 148 -26.30 3.27 -23.01
CA GLU A 148 -26.83 4.21 -24.01
C GLU A 148 -26.98 3.57 -25.40
N ALA A 149 -26.02 2.75 -25.82
CA ALA A 149 -26.07 2.04 -27.09
C ALA A 149 -27.24 1.04 -27.13
N ILE A 150 -27.48 0.30 -26.04
CA ILE A 150 -28.61 -0.63 -25.91
C ILE A 150 -29.95 0.13 -25.99
N GLU A 151 -30.09 1.24 -25.28
CA GLU A 151 -31.32 2.05 -25.33
C GLU A 151 -31.56 2.66 -26.71
N LYS A 152 -30.52 3.11 -27.42
CA LYS A 152 -30.65 3.58 -28.81
C LYS A 152 -30.97 2.46 -29.80
N ALA A 153 -30.43 1.27 -29.58
CA ALA A 153 -30.68 0.10 -30.40
C ALA A 153 -32.09 -0.48 -30.21
N LYS A 154 -32.77 -0.17 -29.09
CA LYS A 154 -34.21 -0.33 -28.95
C LYS A 154 -34.95 0.71 -29.80
N ILE A 155 -34.90 0.57 -31.13
CA ILE A 155 -35.80 1.30 -32.03
C ILE A 155 -37.25 0.84 -31.73
N PRO A 156 -38.23 1.75 -31.62
CA PRO A 156 -39.61 1.44 -31.24
C PRO A 156 -40.22 0.42 -32.19
N ALA A 157 -41.00 -0.51 -31.62
CA ALA A 157 -41.84 -1.42 -32.40
C ALA A 157 -42.64 -0.60 -33.41
N ALA A 158 -42.39 -0.86 -34.70
CA ALA A 158 -43.09 -0.22 -35.80
C ALA A 158 -44.60 -0.38 -35.58
N SER A 159 -45.29 0.76 -35.47
CA SER A 159 -46.75 0.85 -35.43
C SER A 159 -47.32 0.86 -36.84
#